data_AF-A0A1V9ZXE1-F1
#
_entry.id   AF-A0A1V9ZXE1-F1
#
_cell.length_a   1.000
_cell.length_b   1.000
_cell.length_c   1.000
_cell.angle_alpha   90.00
_cell.angle_beta   90.00
_cell.angle_gamma   90.00
#
_symmetry.space_group_name_H-M   'P 1'
#
loop_
_entity.id
_entity.type
_entity.pdbx_description
1 polymer ?
#
loop_
_entity_poly.entity_id
_entity_poly.type
_entity_poly.pdbx_seq_one_letter_code
_entity_poly.pdbx_strand_id
1 'polypeptide(L)'
;MDADAIRGLVTSICEGDASSPDWGRIMELCDTVSLGSNEAETTSRVLQQILGRRQSQDTVLLAFLATETILKNVQSFVEHVASRLFLQEIVGLVDDDSGMPEASSRALQLLQEWANEYTTYPVLRDTYQQLRLHGVHFPDATSEFEESKPLAASVKPALTQEFQKLRQDLATLEDKINTYRNAMSQGGGEEAEDVLDFLQQCQPRMNTLIEAGLAGKLDEQTLEICLTVNDNLIKVLEGDLSGEGESKPAAVPSYRMDDATPDYISGPFSNVSLSEQPPPAPAHHYNPDMV
;
A
#
# COMPACT_ATOMS: atom_id res chain seq x y z
N MET A 1 9.96 -16.75 16.91
CA MET A 1 8.84 -16.70 17.88
C MET A 1 8.48 -18.13 18.24
N ASP A 2 8.04 -18.45 19.46
CA ASP A 2 7.58 -19.82 19.76
C ASP A 2 6.17 -20.08 19.19
N ALA A 3 5.80 -21.36 19.04
CA ALA A 3 4.55 -21.73 18.37
C ALA A 3 3.29 -21.27 19.14
N ASP A 4 3.38 -21.16 20.46
CA ASP A 4 2.27 -20.70 21.31
C ASP A 4 2.06 -19.19 21.18
N ALA A 5 3.13 -18.41 21.05
CA ALA A 5 3.02 -16.99 20.76
C ALA A 5 2.41 -16.74 19.38
N ILE A 6 2.81 -17.48 18.34
CA ILE A 6 2.20 -17.39 17.00
C ILE A 6 0.70 -17.69 17.09
N ARG A 7 0.33 -18.76 17.79
CA ARG A 7 -1.08 -19.12 18.02
C ARG A 7 -1.83 -18.00 18.73
N GLY A 8 -1.24 -17.43 19.78
CA GLY A 8 -1.81 -16.31 20.52
C GLY A 8 -2.06 -15.10 19.64
N LEU A 9 -1.09 -14.74 18.80
CA LEU A 9 -1.21 -13.62 17.86
C LEU A 9 -2.33 -13.85 16.84
N VAL A 10 -2.35 -15.00 16.16
CA VAL A 10 -3.38 -15.33 15.17
C VAL A 10 -4.77 -15.38 15.81
N THR A 11 -4.90 -15.97 17.01
CA THR A 11 -6.18 -16.05 17.72
C THR A 11 -6.67 -14.65 18.10
N SER A 12 -5.79 -13.80 18.64
CA SER A 12 -6.13 -12.42 18.99
C SER A 12 -6.58 -11.60 17.78
N ILE A 13 -5.98 -11.81 16.60
CA ILE A 13 -6.44 -11.16 15.35
C ILE A 13 -7.87 -11.61 15.01
N CYS A 14 -8.17 -12.91 15.14
CA CYS A 14 -9.45 -13.48 14.71
C CYS A 14 -10.58 -13.36 15.76
N GLU A 15 -10.30 -12.85 16.96
CA GLU A 15 -11.28 -12.51 18.00
C GLU A 15 -11.85 -11.09 17.85
N GLY A 16 -11.32 -10.30 16.92
CA GLY A 16 -11.73 -8.91 16.68
C GLY A 16 -13.03 -8.77 15.89
N ASP A 17 -13.35 -7.52 15.54
CA ASP A 17 -14.46 -7.16 14.66
C ASP A 17 -13.95 -7.04 13.22
N ALA A 18 -14.57 -7.77 12.29
CA ALA A 18 -14.13 -7.79 10.89
C ALA A 18 -14.36 -6.45 10.17
N SER A 19 -15.22 -5.58 10.71
CA SER A 19 -15.39 -4.20 10.24
C SER A 19 -14.25 -3.27 10.70
N SER A 20 -13.57 -3.61 11.79
CA SER A 20 -12.43 -2.86 12.36
C SER A 20 -11.23 -3.77 12.67
N PRO A 21 -10.58 -4.36 11.64
CA PRO A 21 -9.43 -5.23 11.83
C PRO A 21 -8.23 -4.51 12.46
N ASP A 22 -7.49 -5.23 13.31
CA ASP A 22 -6.24 -4.74 13.90
C ASP A 22 -5.07 -4.96 12.92
N TRP A 23 -4.78 -3.94 12.11
CA TRP A 23 -3.70 -4.01 11.12
C TRP A 23 -2.32 -4.03 11.74
N GLY A 24 -2.14 -3.45 12.93
CA GLY A 24 -0.87 -3.54 13.64
C GLY A 24 -0.50 -5.00 13.87
N ARG A 25 -1.45 -5.79 14.36
CA ARG A 25 -1.26 -7.23 14.58
C ARG A 25 -1.18 -8.04 13.29
N ILE A 26 -1.96 -7.69 12.26
CA ILE A 26 -1.88 -8.37 10.95
C ILE A 26 -0.50 -8.15 10.32
N MET A 27 0.04 -6.94 10.37
CA MET A 27 1.39 -6.65 9.86
C MET A 27 2.47 -7.33 10.70
N GLU A 28 2.33 -7.35 12.03
CA GLU A 28 3.21 -8.13 12.92
C GLU A 28 3.19 -9.63 12.56
N LEU A 29 2.02 -10.17 12.17
CA LEU A 29 1.91 -11.54 11.70
C LEU A 29 2.61 -11.75 10.35
N CYS A 30 2.50 -10.80 9.42
CA CYS A 30 3.26 -10.84 8.16
C CYS A 30 4.78 -10.86 8.43
N ASP A 31 5.26 -9.99 9.31
CA ASP A 31 6.67 -9.96 9.73
C ASP A 31 7.08 -11.30 10.33
N THR A 32 6.25 -11.86 11.21
CA THR A 32 6.48 -13.17 11.84
C THR A 32 6.59 -14.30 10.81
N VAL A 33 5.68 -14.35 9.84
CA VAL A 33 5.70 -15.36 8.76
C VAL A 33 6.93 -15.19 7.86
N SER A 34 7.37 -13.95 7.63
CA SER A 34 8.56 -13.67 6.81
C SER A 34 9.87 -14.18 7.41
N LEU A 35 9.90 -14.51 8.70
CA LEU A 35 11.10 -15.03 9.39
C LEU A 35 11.53 -16.41 8.90
N GLY A 36 10.59 -17.25 8.45
CA GLY A 36 10.92 -18.61 8.05
C GLY A 36 9.74 -19.54 7.77
N SER A 37 10.05 -20.69 7.18
CA SER A 37 9.06 -21.71 6.79
C SER A 37 8.36 -22.36 8.00
N ASN A 38 9.03 -22.47 9.16
CA ASN A 38 8.41 -23.04 10.36
C ASN A 38 7.31 -22.12 10.92
N GLU A 39 7.55 -20.80 10.92
CA GLU A 39 6.61 -19.77 11.30
C GLU A 39 5.42 -19.73 10.34
N ALA A 40 5.70 -19.81 9.04
CA ALA A 40 4.68 -19.93 7.98
C ALA A 40 3.82 -21.18 8.14
N GLU A 41 4.42 -22.35 8.35
CA GLU A 41 3.69 -23.61 8.56
C GLU A 41 2.81 -23.51 9.82
N THR A 42 3.37 -23.03 10.93
CA THR A 42 2.61 -22.89 12.19
C THR A 42 1.43 -21.93 12.01
N THR A 43 1.65 -20.79 11.37
CA THR A 43 0.61 -19.79 11.09
C THR A 43 -0.50 -20.37 10.22
N SER A 44 -0.16 -21.05 9.12
CA SER A 44 -1.14 -21.67 8.23
C SER A 44 -1.99 -22.73 8.93
N ARG A 45 -1.39 -23.54 9.82
CA ARG A 45 -2.12 -24.54 10.62
C ARG A 45 -3.09 -23.89 11.61
N VAL A 46 -2.71 -22.78 12.25
CA VAL A 46 -3.61 -22.07 13.16
C VAL A 46 -4.77 -21.42 12.39
N LEU A 47 -4.49 -20.77 11.26
CA LEU A 47 -5.52 -20.21 10.38
C LEU A 47 -6.49 -21.29 9.89
N GLN A 48 -5.97 -22.43 9.44
CA GLN A 48 -6.79 -23.58 9.05
C GLN A 48 -7.70 -24.05 10.19
N GLN A 49 -7.17 -24.17 11.41
CA GLN A 49 -7.97 -24.57 12.59
C GLN A 49 -9.09 -23.58 12.89
N ILE A 50 -8.84 -22.28 12.71
CA ILE A 50 -9.85 -21.22 12.92
C ILE A 50 -10.95 -21.32 11.86
N LEU A 51 -10.56 -21.47 10.58
CA LEU A 51 -11.50 -21.66 9.47
C LEU A 51 -12.37 -22.91 9.65
N GLY A 52 -11.81 -24.00 10.18
CA GLY A 52 -12.58 -25.23 10.44
C GLY A 52 -13.49 -25.16 11.66
N ARG A 53 -13.14 -24.38 12.69
CA ARG A 53 -14.00 -24.18 13.87
C ARG A 53 -15.22 -23.33 13.58
N ARG A 54 -15.13 -22.39 12.64
CA ARG A 54 -16.25 -21.57 12.16
C ARG A 54 -17.02 -20.88 13.30
N GLN A 55 -16.28 -20.35 14.27
CA GLN A 55 -16.86 -19.84 15.51
C GLN A 55 -17.84 -18.68 15.28
N SER A 56 -17.52 -17.78 14.35
CA SER A 56 -18.36 -16.65 13.95
C SER A 56 -18.02 -16.20 12.52
N GLN A 57 -18.90 -15.43 11.89
CA GLN A 57 -18.65 -14.85 10.57
C GLN A 57 -17.42 -13.92 10.61
N ASP A 58 -17.33 -13.04 11.61
CA ASP A 58 -16.22 -12.10 11.75
C ASP A 58 -14.88 -12.82 11.90
N THR A 59 -14.83 -13.87 12.72
CA THR A 59 -13.64 -14.70 12.92
C THR A 59 -13.15 -15.32 11.61
N VAL A 60 -14.05 -15.85 10.79
CA VAL A 60 -13.70 -16.46 9.50
C VAL A 60 -13.22 -15.39 8.51
N LEU A 61 -13.89 -14.24 8.47
CA LEU A 61 -13.52 -13.15 7.59
C LEU A 61 -12.17 -12.53 7.96
N LEU A 62 -11.86 -12.39 9.26
CA LEU A 62 -10.55 -11.95 9.74
C LEU A 62 -9.44 -12.96 9.42
N ALA A 63 -9.71 -14.26 9.53
CA ALA A 63 -8.76 -15.30 9.13
C ALA A 63 -8.45 -15.25 7.62
N PHE A 64 -9.46 -14.99 6.78
CA PHE A 64 -9.28 -14.77 5.35
C PHE A 64 -8.50 -13.49 5.05
N LEU A 65 -8.82 -12.39 5.72
CA LEU A 65 -8.11 -11.12 5.59
C LEU A 65 -6.62 -11.26 5.93
N ALA A 66 -6.31 -11.93 7.04
CA ALA A 66 -4.94 -12.20 7.45
C ALA A 66 -4.22 -13.06 6.40
N THR A 67 -4.86 -14.12 5.89
CA THR A 67 -4.30 -15.02 4.87
C THR A 67 -3.97 -14.25 3.59
N GLU A 68 -4.91 -13.46 3.07
CA GLU A 68 -4.72 -12.64 1.88
C GLU A 68 -3.59 -11.61 2.07
N THR A 69 -3.54 -10.96 3.24
CA THR A 69 -2.52 -9.96 3.54
C THR A 69 -1.12 -10.60 3.61
N ILE A 70 -1.01 -11.79 4.21
CA ILE A 70 0.24 -12.54 4.24
C ILE A 70 0.67 -12.93 2.83
N LEU A 71 -0.24 -13.45 1.97
CA LEU A 71 0.10 -13.83 0.59
C LEU A 71 0.65 -12.65 -0.23
N LYS A 72 0.11 -11.43 -0.02
CA LYS A 72 0.58 -10.21 -0.69
C LYS A 72 1.98 -9.75 -0.24
N ASN A 73 2.37 -10.06 1.00
CA ASN A 73 3.66 -9.64 1.56
C ASN A 73 4.72 -10.75 1.54
N VAL A 74 4.30 -12.02 1.58
CA VAL A 74 5.15 -13.21 1.69
C VAL A 74 4.72 -14.23 0.65
N GLN A 75 5.30 -14.13 -0.55
CA GLN A 75 4.91 -14.96 -1.70
C GLN A 75 5.05 -16.47 -1.44
N SER A 76 6.05 -16.91 -0.66
CA SER A 76 6.26 -18.32 -0.33
C SER A 76 5.14 -18.92 0.54
N PHE A 77 4.32 -18.09 1.20
CA PHE A 77 3.22 -18.58 2.03
C PHE A 77 2.16 -19.34 1.23
N VAL A 78 2.08 -19.11 -0.08
CA VAL A 78 1.18 -19.84 -0.98
C VAL A 78 1.41 -21.36 -0.94
N GLU A 79 2.63 -21.83 -0.66
CA GLU A 79 2.94 -23.26 -0.52
C GLU A 79 2.12 -23.93 0.59
N HIS A 80 1.81 -23.18 1.65
CA HIS A 80 1.04 -23.67 2.78
C HIS A 80 -0.48 -23.54 2.56
N VAL A 81 -0.91 -22.47 1.89
CA VAL A 81 -2.32 -22.22 1.53
C VAL A 81 -2.78 -23.17 0.41
N ALA A 82 -1.93 -23.44 -0.58
CA ALA A 82 -2.17 -24.41 -1.66
C ALA A 82 -2.02 -25.86 -1.19
N SER A 83 -2.56 -26.18 -0.02
CA SER A 83 -2.62 -27.52 0.54
C SER A 83 -4.05 -28.04 0.53
N ARG A 84 -4.22 -29.34 0.33
CA ARG A 84 -5.55 -29.98 0.32
C ARG A 84 -6.32 -29.74 1.63
N LEU A 85 -5.60 -29.75 2.75
CA LEU A 85 -6.18 -29.56 4.08
C LEU A 85 -6.72 -28.13 4.25
N PHE A 86 -5.99 -27.11 3.81
CA PHE A 86 -6.46 -25.73 3.87
C PHE A 86 -7.65 -25.50 2.93
N LEU A 87 -7.57 -26.03 1.70
CA LEU A 87 -8.64 -25.91 0.71
C LEU A 87 -9.92 -26.65 1.09
N GLN A 88 -9.83 -27.74 1.87
CA GLN A 88 -11.01 -28.40 2.41
C GLN A 88 -11.83 -27.49 3.32
N GLU A 89 -11.18 -26.64 4.12
CA GLU A 89 -11.91 -25.69 4.97
C GLU A 89 -12.64 -24.63 4.13
N ILE A 90 -12.02 -24.17 3.03
CA ILE A 90 -12.64 -23.26 2.06
C ILE A 90 -13.85 -23.92 1.39
N VAL A 91 -13.69 -25.13 0.87
CA VAL A 91 -14.78 -25.89 0.23
C VAL A 91 -15.94 -26.11 1.22
N GLY A 92 -15.63 -26.50 2.46
CA GLY A 92 -16.68 -26.68 3.45
C GLY A 92 -17.47 -25.40 3.72
N LEU A 93 -16.87 -24.20 3.61
CA LEU A 93 -17.58 -22.91 3.82
C LEU A 93 -18.56 -22.61 2.67
N VAL A 94 -18.34 -23.22 1.51
CA VAL A 94 -19.21 -23.14 0.34
C VAL A 94 -20.36 -24.14 0.45
N ASP A 95 -20.05 -25.36 0.90
CA ASP A 95 -21.03 -26.46 0.96
C ASP A 95 -22.01 -26.33 2.14
N ASP A 96 -21.58 -25.75 3.26
CA ASP A 96 -22.43 -25.59 4.44
C ASP A 96 -23.43 -24.43 4.25
N ASP A 97 -24.70 -24.68 4.57
CA ASP A 97 -25.68 -23.66 4.96
C ASP A 97 -25.34 -23.11 6.36
N SER A 98 -24.07 -22.70 6.53
CA SER A 98 -23.39 -22.34 7.77
C SER A 98 -23.94 -21.06 8.42
N GLY A 99 -24.93 -20.43 7.80
CA GLY A 99 -25.47 -19.14 8.23
C GLY A 99 -24.46 -17.98 8.07
N MET A 100 -23.36 -18.18 7.32
CA MET A 100 -22.31 -17.18 7.09
C MET A 100 -22.18 -16.82 5.59
N PRO A 101 -23.21 -16.18 4.99
CA PRO A 101 -23.26 -15.93 3.55
C PRO A 101 -22.10 -15.05 3.07
N GLU A 102 -21.65 -14.10 3.89
CA GLU A 102 -20.54 -13.20 3.54
C GLU A 102 -19.21 -13.95 3.53
N ALA A 103 -18.98 -14.84 4.51
CA ALA A 103 -17.78 -15.66 4.55
C ALA A 103 -17.72 -16.66 3.38
N SER A 104 -18.86 -17.27 3.03
CA SER A 104 -18.97 -18.17 1.87
C SER A 104 -18.66 -17.42 0.56
N SER A 105 -19.25 -16.25 0.37
CA SER A 105 -18.98 -15.39 -0.79
C SER A 105 -17.49 -15.00 -0.87
N ARG A 106 -16.88 -14.63 0.27
CA ARG A 106 -15.45 -14.27 0.31
C ARG A 106 -14.54 -15.46 -0.01
N ALA A 107 -14.90 -16.65 0.46
CA ALA A 107 -14.16 -17.88 0.19
C ALA A 107 -14.15 -18.20 -1.32
N LEU A 108 -15.29 -18.06 -1.99
CA LEU A 108 -15.41 -18.25 -3.44
C LEU A 108 -14.57 -17.24 -4.23
N GLN A 109 -14.63 -15.97 -3.84
CA GLN A 109 -13.85 -14.91 -4.47
C GLN A 109 -12.34 -15.18 -4.34
N LEU A 110 -11.85 -15.47 -3.13
CA LEU A 110 -10.43 -15.73 -2.89
C LEU A 110 -9.96 -16.98 -3.66
N LEU A 111 -10.75 -18.05 -3.69
CA LEU A 111 -10.40 -19.25 -4.43
C LEU A 111 -10.29 -18.98 -5.95
N GLN A 112 -11.19 -18.18 -6.50
CA GLN A 112 -11.14 -17.77 -7.91
C GLN A 112 -9.90 -16.90 -8.19
N GLU A 113 -9.61 -15.91 -7.35
CA GLU A 113 -8.42 -15.06 -7.46
C GLU A 113 -7.14 -15.90 -7.40
N TRP A 114 -7.00 -16.75 -6.40
CA TRP A 114 -5.82 -17.60 -6.21
C TRP A 114 -5.64 -18.64 -7.32
N ALA A 115 -6.73 -19.20 -7.85
CA ALA A 115 -6.66 -20.12 -8.99
C ALA A 115 -6.15 -19.44 -10.27
N ASN A 116 -6.42 -18.15 -10.43
CA ASN A 116 -5.98 -17.36 -11.59
C ASN A 116 -4.55 -16.81 -11.41
N GLU A 117 -4.20 -16.38 -10.20
CA GLU A 117 -2.90 -15.78 -9.88
C GLU A 117 -1.81 -16.85 -9.74
N TYR A 118 -2.05 -17.91 -8.97
CA TYR A 118 -1.04 -18.91 -8.60
C TYR A 118 -1.08 -20.15 -9.48
N THR A 119 -0.90 -19.96 -10.79
CA THR A 119 -1.02 -21.01 -11.83
C THR A 119 -0.04 -22.19 -11.66
N THR A 120 1.06 -22.00 -10.92
CA THR A 120 2.03 -23.04 -10.58
C THR A 120 1.50 -24.08 -9.57
N TYR A 121 0.39 -23.78 -8.89
CA TYR A 121 -0.24 -24.67 -7.90
C TYR A 121 -1.55 -25.24 -8.44
N PRO A 122 -1.51 -26.36 -9.19
CA PRO A 122 -2.69 -26.89 -9.87
C PRO A 122 -3.84 -27.24 -8.93
N VAL A 123 -3.55 -27.54 -7.66
CA VAL A 123 -4.57 -27.87 -6.65
C VAL A 123 -5.58 -26.73 -6.42
N LEU A 124 -5.16 -25.45 -6.53
CA LEU A 124 -6.05 -24.29 -6.42
C LEU A 124 -7.05 -24.28 -7.59
N ARG A 125 -6.51 -24.38 -8.82
CA ARG A 125 -7.30 -24.43 -10.05
C ARG A 125 -8.23 -25.63 -10.09
N ASP A 126 -7.73 -26.80 -9.72
CA ASP A 126 -8.51 -28.04 -9.76
C ASP A 126 -9.67 -27.99 -8.74
N THR A 127 -9.44 -27.41 -7.55
CA THR A 127 -10.49 -27.20 -6.55
C THR A 127 -11.54 -26.21 -7.03
N TYR A 128 -11.11 -25.07 -7.60
CA TYR A 128 -11.99 -24.08 -8.22
C TYR A 128 -12.86 -24.71 -9.34
N GLN A 129 -12.25 -25.47 -10.25
CA GLN A 129 -12.96 -26.13 -11.34
C GLN A 129 -13.95 -27.20 -10.85
N GLN A 130 -13.58 -27.97 -9.82
CA GLN A 130 -14.49 -28.95 -9.21
C GLN A 130 -15.74 -28.28 -8.67
N LEU A 131 -15.62 -27.18 -7.91
CA LEU A 131 -16.79 -26.45 -7.40
C LEU A 131 -17.68 -25.94 -8.54
N ARG A 132 -17.10 -25.42 -9.64
CA ARG A 132 -17.90 -25.01 -10.82
C ARG A 132 -18.64 -26.18 -11.46
N LEU A 133 -18.00 -27.35 -11.56
CA LEU A 133 -18.65 -28.56 -12.09
C LEU A 133 -19.79 -29.06 -11.19
N HIS A 134 -19.68 -28.82 -9.89
CA HIS A 134 -20.75 -29.08 -8.91
C HIS A 134 -21.87 -28.03 -8.90
N GLY A 135 -21.80 -27.03 -9.79
CA GLY A 135 -22.85 -26.03 -9.95
C GLY A 135 -22.71 -24.81 -9.03
N VAL A 136 -21.59 -24.65 -8.35
CA VAL A 136 -21.31 -23.45 -7.55
C VAL A 136 -21.08 -22.26 -8.47
N HIS A 137 -21.82 -21.18 -8.23
CA HIS A 137 -21.68 -19.93 -8.95
C HIS A 137 -20.56 -19.09 -8.32
N PHE A 138 -19.61 -18.66 -9.15
CA PHE A 138 -18.54 -17.75 -8.78
C PHE A 138 -18.85 -16.35 -9.30
N PRO A 139 -18.34 -15.30 -8.65
CA PRO A 139 -18.50 -13.94 -9.12
C PRO A 139 -17.98 -13.77 -10.56
N ASP A 140 -18.75 -13.09 -11.40
CA ASP A 140 -18.36 -12.79 -12.77
C ASP A 140 -17.20 -11.78 -12.78
N ALA A 141 -16.14 -12.10 -13.54
CA ALA A 141 -14.94 -11.26 -13.66
C ALA A 141 -15.22 -9.86 -14.25
N THR A 142 -16.43 -9.59 -14.74
CA THR A 142 -16.87 -8.30 -15.28
C THR A 142 -17.71 -7.46 -14.31
N SER A 143 -17.98 -7.96 -13.10
CA SER A 143 -18.68 -7.21 -12.04
C SER A 143 -17.71 -6.35 -11.21
N GLU A 144 -16.79 -5.66 -11.87
CA GLU A 144 -15.93 -4.63 -11.25
C GLU A 144 -16.67 -3.30 -11.00
N PHE A 145 -18.00 -3.24 -11.21
CA PHE A 145 -18.80 -2.00 -11.08
C PHE A 145 -20.06 -2.09 -10.22
N GLU A 146 -20.29 -3.16 -9.48
CA GLU A 146 -21.30 -3.21 -8.41
C GLU A 146 -20.66 -3.76 -7.14
N GLU A 147 -20.04 -2.83 -6.41
CA GLU A 147 -19.82 -2.75 -4.96
C GLU A 147 -20.11 -4.02 -4.13
N SER A 148 -19.39 -5.11 -4.41
CA SER A 148 -19.28 -6.25 -3.51
C SER A 148 -18.17 -5.95 -2.50
N LYS A 149 -18.59 -5.35 -1.38
CA LYS A 149 -17.76 -4.86 -0.28
C LYS A 149 -16.67 -5.87 0.13
N PRO A 150 -15.39 -5.65 -0.20
CA PRO A 150 -14.30 -6.46 0.32
C PRO A 150 -14.04 -6.04 1.77
N LEU A 151 -13.88 -6.98 2.70
CA LEU A 151 -13.46 -6.65 4.07
C LEU A 151 -12.05 -6.06 4.14
N ALA A 152 -11.21 -6.30 3.13
CA ALA A 152 -9.94 -5.59 2.94
C ALA A 152 -10.12 -4.10 2.56
N ALA A 153 -11.30 -3.73 2.06
CA ALA A 153 -11.69 -2.34 1.84
C ALA A 153 -12.44 -1.76 3.04
N SER A 154 -12.42 -2.39 4.22
CA SER A 154 -12.97 -1.80 5.46
C SER A 154 -11.93 -1.04 6.29
N VAL A 155 -10.61 -1.18 5.98
CA VAL A 155 -9.57 -0.31 6.61
C VAL A 155 -8.74 0.53 5.66
N LYS A 156 -8.83 0.29 4.35
CA LYS A 156 -8.62 1.40 3.42
C LYS A 156 -9.47 2.62 3.79
N PRO A 157 -10.78 2.56 4.12
CA PRO A 157 -11.56 3.72 4.53
C PRO A 157 -11.04 4.33 5.81
N ALA A 158 -10.61 3.60 6.85
CA ALA A 158 -10.15 4.23 8.09
C ALA A 158 -8.81 4.95 7.91
N LEU A 159 -7.81 4.30 7.31
CA LEU A 159 -6.52 4.95 7.04
C LEU A 159 -6.64 6.01 5.94
N THR A 160 -7.44 5.76 4.90
CA THR A 160 -7.79 6.76 3.87
C THR A 160 -8.64 7.88 4.46
N GLN A 161 -9.48 7.65 5.47
CA GLN A 161 -10.28 8.67 6.16
C GLN A 161 -9.40 9.50 7.09
N GLU A 162 -8.42 8.90 7.77
CA GLU A 162 -7.40 9.64 8.52
C GLU A 162 -6.54 10.49 7.57
N PHE A 163 -6.10 9.95 6.42
CA PHE A 163 -5.41 10.74 5.39
C PHE A 163 -6.32 11.79 4.75
N GLN A 164 -7.59 11.50 4.51
CA GLN A 164 -8.56 12.44 3.95
C GLN A 164 -8.88 13.58 4.93
N LYS A 165 -9.01 13.25 6.22
CA LYS A 165 -9.19 14.23 7.28
C LYS A 165 -7.94 15.08 7.45
N LEU A 166 -6.75 14.47 7.40
CA LEU A 166 -5.48 15.21 7.38
C LEU A 166 -5.41 16.15 6.18
N ARG A 167 -5.78 15.70 4.98
CA ARG A 167 -5.86 16.55 3.78
C ARG A 167 -6.86 17.69 3.95
N GLN A 168 -7.99 17.46 4.62
CA GLN A 168 -8.99 18.50 4.91
C GLN A 168 -8.50 19.51 5.97
N ASP A 169 -7.78 19.04 6.99
CA ASP A 169 -7.15 19.89 8.00
C ASP A 169 -6.04 20.75 7.36
N LEU A 170 -5.26 20.19 6.43
CA LEU A 170 -4.26 20.93 5.64
C LEU A 170 -4.89 21.97 4.71
N ALA A 171 -6.02 21.65 4.06
CA ALA A 171 -6.77 22.63 3.27
C ALA A 171 -7.32 23.77 4.14
N THR A 172 -7.77 23.45 5.35
CA THR A 172 -8.23 24.47 6.32
C THR A 172 -7.07 25.37 6.76
N LEU A 173 -5.88 24.80 6.94
CA LEU A 173 -4.67 25.56 7.23
C LEU A 173 -4.30 26.49 6.06
N GLU A 174 -4.36 26.00 4.83
CA GLU A 174 -4.13 26.81 3.62
C GLU A 174 -5.13 27.98 3.50
N ASP A 175 -6.42 27.74 3.77
CA ASP A 175 -7.44 28.80 3.81
C ASP A 175 -7.13 29.84 4.90
N LYS A 176 -6.64 29.41 6.07
CA LYS A 176 -6.23 30.33 7.14
C LYS A 176 -5.01 31.15 6.75
N ILE A 177 -4.04 30.56 6.06
CA ILE A 177 -2.88 31.27 5.49
C ILE A 177 -3.36 32.35 4.50
N ASN A 178 -4.30 32.02 3.61
CA ASN A 178 -4.86 32.98 2.65
C ASN A 178 -5.70 34.07 3.31
N THR A 179 -6.46 33.72 4.34
CA THR A 179 -7.22 34.67 5.16
C THR A 179 -6.29 35.68 5.83
N TYR A 180 -5.18 35.22 6.40
CA TYR A 180 -4.16 36.09 6.98
C TYR A 180 -3.54 37.03 5.93
N ARG A 181 -3.12 36.51 4.77
CA ARG A 181 -2.58 37.33 3.67
C ARG A 181 -3.56 38.44 3.24
N ASN A 182 -4.84 38.11 3.13
CA ASN A 182 -5.89 39.05 2.77
C ASN A 182 -6.11 40.10 3.86
N ALA A 183 -6.18 39.70 5.14
CA ALA A 183 -6.34 40.62 6.26
C ALA A 183 -5.14 41.58 6.41
N MET A 184 -3.92 41.07 6.17
CA MET A 184 -2.72 41.89 6.14
C MET A 184 -2.70 42.87 4.96
N SER A 185 -3.25 42.49 3.80
CA SER A 185 -3.39 43.41 2.65
C SER A 185 -4.39 44.55 2.88
N GLN A 186 -5.35 44.38 3.81
CA GLN A 186 -6.37 45.38 4.14
C GLN A 186 -6.01 46.28 5.34
N GLY A 187 -4.79 46.16 5.88
CA GLY A 187 -4.27 47.07 6.91
C GLY A 187 -4.12 46.46 8.30
N GLY A 188 -4.39 45.16 8.47
CA GLY A 188 -4.24 44.45 9.73
C GLY A 188 -5.29 44.83 10.78
N GLY A 189 -5.64 43.87 11.64
CA GLY A 189 -6.61 44.05 12.73
C GLY A 189 -6.57 42.87 13.70
N GLU A 190 -7.38 42.91 14.75
CA GLU A 190 -7.42 41.85 15.79
C GLU A 190 -7.66 40.45 15.17
N GLU A 191 -8.47 40.36 14.11
CA GLU A 191 -8.71 39.11 13.36
C GLU A 191 -7.46 38.56 12.67
N ALA A 192 -6.51 39.42 12.26
CA ALA A 192 -5.25 38.99 11.68
C ALA A 192 -4.28 38.44 12.75
N GLU A 193 -4.29 39.03 13.95
CA GLU A 193 -3.47 38.58 15.09
C GLU A 193 -3.94 37.20 15.58
N ASP A 194 -5.26 37.00 15.72
CA ASP A 194 -5.83 35.70 16.10
C ASP A 194 -5.48 34.59 15.08
N VAL A 195 -5.51 34.92 13.79
CA VAL A 195 -5.12 33.97 12.73
C VAL A 195 -3.61 33.71 12.77
N LEU A 196 -2.79 34.73 13.03
CA LEU A 196 -1.33 34.56 13.15
C LEU A 196 -0.95 33.62 14.30
N ASP A 197 -1.59 33.78 15.46
CA ASP A 197 -1.37 32.92 16.63
C ASP A 197 -1.76 31.46 16.33
N PHE A 198 -2.85 31.26 15.58
CA PHE A 198 -3.24 29.94 15.10
C PHE A 198 -2.18 29.34 14.15
N LEU A 199 -1.69 30.12 13.17
CA LEU A 199 -0.67 29.68 12.22
C LEU A 199 0.65 29.30 12.91
N GLN A 200 1.08 30.07 13.91
CA GLN A 200 2.26 29.76 14.72
C GLN A 200 2.12 28.42 15.47
N GLN A 201 0.92 28.11 15.98
CA GLN A 201 0.64 26.84 16.66
C GLN A 201 0.65 25.64 15.72
N CYS A 202 0.41 25.85 14.42
CA CYS A 202 0.46 24.79 13.41
C CYS A 202 1.89 24.41 13.01
N GLN A 203 2.88 25.28 13.17
CA GLN A 203 4.27 25.03 12.78
C GLN A 203 4.92 23.78 13.41
N PRO A 204 4.86 23.56 14.74
CA PRO A 204 5.40 22.33 15.33
C PRO A 204 4.67 21.08 14.87
N ARG A 205 3.35 21.19 14.59
CA ARG A 205 2.54 20.07 14.07
C ARG A 205 2.94 19.73 12.63
N MET A 206 3.27 20.73 11.82
CA MET A 206 3.75 20.49 10.46
C MET A 206 5.11 19.80 10.42
N ASN A 207 6.04 20.17 11.29
CA ASN A 207 7.34 19.48 11.39
C ASN A 207 7.16 18.00 11.74
N THR A 208 6.28 17.67 12.69
CA THR A 208 5.96 16.28 13.04
C THR A 208 5.35 15.51 11.87
N LEU A 209 4.50 16.16 11.06
CA LEU A 209 3.91 15.53 9.87
C LEU A 209 4.94 15.25 8.78
N ILE A 210 5.90 16.16 8.57
CA ILE A 210 6.99 15.96 7.60
C ILE A 210 7.91 14.81 8.05
N GLU A 211 8.30 14.78 9.34
CA GLU A 211 9.08 13.66 9.89
C GLU A 211 8.36 12.32 9.75
N ALA A 212 7.04 12.29 10.00
CA ALA A 212 6.23 11.10 9.80
C ALA A 212 6.19 10.67 8.32
N GLY A 213 6.07 11.62 7.39
CA GLY A 213 6.11 11.35 5.96
C GLY A 213 7.45 10.81 5.47
N LEU A 214 8.56 11.40 5.93
CA LEU A 214 9.91 10.91 5.62
C LEU A 214 10.20 9.52 6.21
N ALA A 215 9.53 9.16 7.31
CA ALA A 215 9.55 7.82 7.89
C ALA A 215 8.64 6.82 7.16
N GLY A 216 8.01 7.20 6.05
CA GLY A 216 7.12 6.35 5.26
C GLY A 216 5.73 6.13 5.86
N LYS A 217 5.31 6.96 6.82
CA LYS A 217 4.00 6.84 7.49
C LYS A 217 2.88 7.60 6.77
N LEU A 218 3.21 8.41 5.77
CA LEU A 218 2.26 9.12 4.91
C LEU A 218 2.38 8.60 3.48
N ASP A 219 1.29 8.64 2.72
CA ASP A 219 1.36 8.44 1.27
C ASP A 219 2.03 9.63 0.57
N GLU A 220 2.59 9.37 -0.62
CA GLU A 220 3.37 10.34 -1.40
C GLU A 220 2.60 11.62 -1.69
N GLN A 221 1.32 11.51 -2.06
CA GLN A 221 0.46 12.66 -2.36
C GLN A 221 0.19 13.51 -1.11
N THR A 222 -0.04 12.89 0.05
CA THR A 222 -0.25 13.63 1.30
C THR A 222 1.04 14.31 1.78
N LEU A 223 2.20 13.67 1.59
CA LEU A 223 3.49 14.27 1.90
C LEU A 223 3.77 15.49 1.01
N GLU A 224 3.47 15.42 -0.29
CA GLU A 224 3.59 16.55 -1.21
C GLU A 224 2.76 17.76 -0.73
N ILE A 225 1.49 17.54 -0.37
CA ILE A 225 0.61 18.60 0.16
C ILE A 225 1.17 19.17 1.47
N CYS A 226 1.66 18.33 2.39
CA CYS A 226 2.27 18.78 3.65
C CYS A 226 3.45 19.72 3.40
N LEU A 227 4.31 19.40 2.42
CA LEU A 227 5.47 20.23 2.08
C LEU A 227 5.04 21.57 1.49
N THR A 228 4.10 21.59 0.54
CA THR A 228 3.58 22.82 -0.07
C THR A 228 2.91 23.74 0.98
N VAL A 229 2.07 23.18 1.86
CA VAL A 229 1.41 23.97 2.91
C VAL A 229 2.43 24.50 3.93
N ASN A 230 3.45 23.70 4.27
CA ASN A 230 4.51 24.13 5.18
C ASN A 230 5.35 25.27 4.59
N ASP A 231 5.71 25.21 3.31
CA ASP A 231 6.44 26.29 2.63
C ASP A 231 5.63 27.59 2.61
N ASN A 232 4.32 27.49 2.36
CA ASN A 232 3.41 28.63 2.41
C ASN A 232 3.25 29.21 3.83
N LEU A 233 3.20 28.34 4.84
CA LEU A 233 3.14 28.72 6.26
C LEU A 233 4.42 29.46 6.66
N ILE A 234 5.59 28.93 6.31
CA ILE A 234 6.89 29.54 6.59
C ILE A 234 6.98 30.92 5.95
N LYS A 235 6.67 31.05 4.66
CA LYS A 235 6.68 32.34 3.95
C LYS A 235 5.84 33.40 4.66
N VAL A 236 4.64 33.02 5.11
CA VAL A 236 3.74 33.94 5.83
C VAL A 236 4.28 34.33 7.21
N LEU A 237 4.86 33.38 7.96
CA LEU A 237 5.45 33.64 9.27
C LEU A 237 6.76 34.46 9.17
N GLU A 238 7.50 34.34 8.07
CA GLU A 238 8.68 35.15 7.76
C GLU A 238 8.31 36.57 7.27
N GLY A 239 7.02 36.85 7.08
CA GLY A 239 6.51 38.16 6.67
C GLY A 239 6.49 38.38 5.15
N ASP A 240 6.73 37.34 4.36
CA ASP A 240 6.71 37.38 2.90
C ASP A 240 5.26 37.16 2.40
N LEU A 241 4.52 38.26 2.26
CA LEU A 241 3.12 38.27 1.83
C LEU A 241 2.95 38.13 0.31
N SER A 242 4.04 37.90 -0.42
CA SER A 242 4.05 37.72 -1.87
C SER A 242 3.39 36.39 -2.24
N GLY A 243 2.21 36.47 -2.85
CA GLY A 243 1.52 35.33 -3.46
C GLY A 243 2.18 34.90 -4.76
N GLU A 244 3.43 34.47 -4.71
CA GLU A 244 4.04 33.68 -5.78
C GLU A 244 4.04 32.22 -5.35
N GLY A 245 2.97 31.51 -5.73
CA GLY A 245 2.98 30.06 -5.83
C GLY A 245 4.17 29.65 -6.68
N GLU A 246 4.77 28.51 -6.33
CA GLU A 246 5.93 27.94 -7.00
C GLU A 246 5.99 28.26 -8.49
N SER A 247 7.10 28.90 -8.86
CA SER A 247 7.92 28.53 -10.00
C SER A 247 7.19 27.66 -11.02
N LYS A 248 6.47 28.32 -11.93
CA LYS A 248 6.22 27.80 -13.27
C LYS A 248 7.54 27.13 -13.71
N PRO A 249 7.59 25.83 -14.04
CA PRO A 249 8.78 25.28 -14.67
C PRO A 249 9.03 26.18 -15.88
N ALA A 250 10.24 26.75 -15.94
CA ALA A 250 10.65 27.67 -16.99
C ALA A 250 10.09 27.15 -18.31
N ALA A 251 9.33 27.99 -19.00
CA ALA A 251 8.67 27.62 -20.25
C ALA A 251 9.70 26.90 -21.12
N VAL A 252 9.47 25.61 -21.36
CA VAL A 252 10.24 24.85 -22.34
C VAL A 252 10.18 25.68 -23.62
N PRO A 253 11.34 26.08 -24.20
CA PRO A 253 11.30 26.79 -25.46
C PRO A 253 10.54 25.91 -26.43
N SER A 254 9.48 26.45 -27.03
CA SER A 254 8.77 25.79 -28.13
C SER A 254 9.83 25.40 -29.16
N TYR A 255 10.18 24.11 -29.21
CA TYR A 255 10.98 23.56 -30.29
C TYR A 255 10.15 23.72 -31.56
N ARG A 256 10.42 24.79 -32.30
CA ARG A 256 10.01 24.88 -33.70
C ARG A 256 10.76 23.74 -34.40
N MET A 257 10.02 22.73 -34.81
CA MET A 257 10.50 21.72 -35.77
C MET A 257 10.67 22.43 -37.11
N ASP A 258 11.76 23.17 -37.26
CA ASP A 258 12.25 23.62 -38.54
C ASP A 258 13.72 23.20 -38.64
N ASP A 259 13.92 22.23 -39.53
CA ASP A 259 15.17 21.77 -40.11
C ASP A 259 15.99 20.68 -39.40
N ALA A 260 16.44 19.73 -40.21
CA ALA A 260 16.88 18.40 -39.83
C ALA A 260 18.39 18.32 -39.54
N THR A 261 18.81 18.43 -38.28
CA THR A 261 20.10 17.89 -37.77
C THR A 261 20.13 17.91 -36.22
N PRO A 262 20.37 16.78 -35.52
CA PRO A 262 20.49 16.80 -34.05
C PRO A 262 21.90 17.22 -33.60
N ASP A 263 21.98 18.29 -32.82
CA ASP A 263 23.23 18.86 -32.29
C ASP A 263 23.53 18.30 -30.89
N TYR A 264 24.45 17.34 -30.80
CA TYR A 264 24.73 16.55 -29.59
C TYR A 264 25.76 17.19 -28.62
N ILE A 265 26.10 18.47 -28.79
CA ILE A 265 27.33 19.07 -28.20
C ILE A 265 27.05 20.11 -27.09
N SER A 266 25.88 20.10 -26.44
CA SER A 266 25.65 21.00 -25.28
C SER A 266 24.90 20.33 -24.15
N GLY A 267 25.66 19.57 -23.36
CA GLY A 267 25.29 19.13 -22.02
C GLY A 267 26.42 19.45 -21.02
N PRO A 268 26.17 19.41 -19.70
CA PRO A 268 27.09 19.86 -18.65
C PRO A 268 28.36 19.01 -18.47
N PHE A 269 28.62 18.05 -19.38
CA PHE A 269 29.78 17.17 -19.40
C PHE A 269 30.75 17.46 -20.56
N SER A 270 30.62 18.58 -21.25
CA SER A 270 31.48 18.97 -22.40
C SER A 270 32.96 19.16 -22.07
N ASN A 271 33.38 19.06 -20.80
CA ASN A 271 34.77 19.19 -20.35
C ASN A 271 35.44 17.87 -19.90
N VAL A 272 34.97 16.71 -20.38
CA VAL A 272 35.71 15.44 -20.19
C VAL A 272 36.50 15.12 -21.47
N SER A 273 37.80 15.43 -21.46
CA SER A 273 38.75 14.98 -22.49
C SER A 273 38.93 13.46 -22.41
N LEU A 274 38.31 12.72 -23.33
CA LEU A 274 38.59 11.30 -23.58
C LEU A 274 39.84 11.18 -24.47
N SER A 275 41.01 11.30 -23.86
CA SER A 275 42.27 10.87 -24.46
C SER A 275 42.94 9.83 -23.57
N GLU A 276 42.34 8.64 -23.50
CA GLU A 276 43.05 7.44 -23.09
C GLU A 276 42.50 6.25 -23.88
N GLN A 277 43.33 5.76 -24.80
CA GLN A 277 43.06 4.60 -25.61
C GLN A 277 43.13 3.36 -24.71
N PRO A 278 42.11 2.47 -24.70
CA PRO A 278 42.17 1.27 -23.88
C PRO A 278 43.31 0.35 -24.35
N PRO A 279 44.03 -0.33 -23.42
CA PRO A 279 45.11 -1.24 -23.79
C PRO A 279 44.58 -2.44 -24.60
N PRO A 280 45.39 -2.99 -25.53
CA PRO A 280 44.96 -4.12 -26.35
C PRO A 280 44.75 -5.38 -25.49
N ALA A 281 43.69 -6.13 -25.82
CA ALA A 281 43.33 -7.37 -25.13
C ALA A 281 44.44 -8.45 -25.26
N PRO A 282 44.70 -9.24 -24.20
CA PRO A 282 45.68 -10.31 -24.24
C PRO A 282 45.25 -11.46 -25.18
N ALA A 283 46.22 -11.99 -25.94
CA ALA A 283 46.01 -13.09 -26.87
C ALA A 283 45.61 -14.39 -26.12
N HIS A 284 44.42 -14.90 -26.41
CA HIS A 284 44.02 -16.24 -26.00
C HIS A 284 44.88 -17.28 -26.73
N HIS A 285 45.85 -17.86 -26.03
CA HIS A 285 46.48 -19.10 -26.43
C HIS A 285 45.48 -20.24 -26.21
N TYR A 286 44.97 -20.80 -27.31
CA TYR A 286 44.24 -22.05 -27.32
C TYR A 286 45.22 -23.20 -27.04
N ASN A 287 45.06 -23.90 -25.92
CA ASN A 287 45.85 -25.08 -25.57
C ASN A 287 45.00 -26.34 -25.83
N PRO A 288 45.33 -27.19 -26.82
CA PRO A 288 44.45 -28.30 -27.22
C PRO A 288 44.50 -29.56 -26.34
N ASP A 289 45.31 -29.62 -25.29
CA ASP A 289 45.49 -30.84 -24.48
C ASP A 289 44.86 -30.76 -23.08
N MET A 290 43.52 -30.65 -23.02
CA MET A 290 42.75 -31.11 -21.86
C MET A 290 41.53 -31.90 -22.34
N VAL A 291 41.78 -33.21 -22.51
CA VAL A 291 40.81 -34.30 -22.49
C VAL A 291 40.59 -34.72 -21.04
#